data_AF-A0A7X9WPI6-F1
#
_entry.id   AF-A0A7X9WPI6-F1
#
_cell.length_a   1.000
_cell.length_b   1.000
_cell.length_c   1.000
_cell.angle_alpha   90.00
_cell.angle_beta   90.00
_cell.angle_gamma   90.00
#
_symmetry.space_group_name_H-M   'P 1'
#
loop_
_entity.id
_entity.type
_entity.pdbx_description
1 polymer ?
#
loop_
_entity_poly.entity_id
_entity_poly.type
_entity_poly.pdbx_seq_one_letter_code
_entity_poly.pdbx_strand_id
1 'polypeptide(L)'
;MWLTKFAPLALLGACAAHAPAISQEPGARVAWRDLALESPAGRAALRQRVADAALGYCREHEDEVTPDALRNDGFHCLETLRSAILAEMPADIRKAYARALMEAGIRGRRL
;
A
#
# COMPACT_ATOMS: atom_id res chain seq x y z
N MET A 1 49.48 42.63 -17.01
CA MET A 1 49.64 41.29 -16.38
C MET A 1 48.55 41.17 -15.32
N TRP A 2 47.51 40.37 -15.57
CA TRP A 2 46.35 40.17 -14.69
C TRP A 2 46.58 38.94 -13.80
N LEU A 3 46.52 39.11 -12.49
CA LEU A 3 46.59 38.12 -11.40
C LEU A 3 45.78 38.77 -10.26
N THR A 4 44.74 38.22 -9.62
CA THR A 4 44.27 36.85 -9.49
C THR A 4 42.80 36.86 -9.00
N LYS A 5 41.96 36.11 -9.73
CA LYS A 5 40.75 35.33 -9.39
C LYS A 5 40.20 35.43 -7.94
N PHE A 6 38.98 35.94 -7.75
CA PHE A 6 37.66 35.25 -7.76
C PHE A 6 37.35 34.38 -6.51
N ALA A 7 36.48 34.97 -5.67
CA ALA A 7 35.33 34.40 -4.95
C ALA A 7 35.45 33.05 -4.19
N PRO A 8 35.24 33.02 -2.86
CA PRO A 8 34.93 31.80 -2.14
C PRO A 8 33.41 31.55 -2.25
N LEU A 9 32.99 30.85 -3.30
CA LEU A 9 31.64 30.28 -3.37
C LEU A 9 31.76 28.76 -3.44
N ALA A 10 30.89 28.09 -2.70
CA ALA A 10 30.64 26.64 -2.70
C ALA A 10 31.28 25.81 -1.57
N LEU A 11 30.82 26.02 -0.34
CA LEU A 11 30.79 24.96 0.68
C LEU A 11 29.44 24.95 1.42
N LEU A 12 28.33 25.07 0.68
CA LEU A 12 26.98 24.79 1.18
C LEU A 12 26.19 24.09 0.08
N GLY A 13 26.40 22.78 -0.03
CA GLY A 13 25.76 21.93 -1.04
C GLY A 13 25.71 20.47 -0.61
N ALA A 14 25.52 20.22 0.69
CA ALA A 14 25.19 18.90 1.23
C ALA A 14 23.83 18.98 1.94
N CYS A 15 22.83 19.52 1.25
CA CYS A 15 21.44 19.42 1.69
C CYS A 15 20.69 18.51 0.72
N ALA A 16 20.16 17.43 1.27
CA ALA A 16 19.07 16.61 0.73
C ALA A 16 19.39 15.75 -0.51
N ALA A 17 20.36 14.84 -0.40
CA ALA A 17 20.40 13.63 -1.24
C ALA A 17 19.85 12.39 -0.49
N HIS A 18 19.03 12.60 0.55
CA HIS A 18 18.17 11.57 1.13
C HIS A 18 16.72 12.07 1.01
N ALA A 19 16.24 12.20 -0.23
CA ALA A 19 14.83 11.92 -0.43
C ALA A 19 14.69 10.42 -0.12
N PRO A 20 13.91 10.00 0.89
CA PRO A 20 13.57 8.59 1.00
C PRO A 20 13.02 8.21 -0.37
N ALA A 21 13.49 7.09 -0.91
CA ALA A 21 12.90 6.50 -2.09
C ALA A 21 11.39 6.62 -1.91
N ILE A 22 10.75 7.40 -2.79
CA ILE A 22 9.31 7.36 -2.92
C ILE A 22 9.10 5.94 -3.42
N SER A 23 8.95 5.02 -2.48
CA SER A 23 8.40 3.71 -2.72
C SER A 23 7.06 4.05 -3.32
N GLN A 24 6.98 4.00 -4.66
CA GLN A 24 5.70 3.88 -5.33
C GLN A 24 5.25 2.48 -4.95
N GLU A 25 4.79 2.36 -3.70
CA GLU A 25 4.15 1.17 -3.18
C GLU A 25 3.06 0.83 -4.19
N PRO A 26 2.89 -0.46 -4.48
CA PRO A 26 2.03 -0.87 -5.54
C PRO A 26 0.61 -0.38 -5.31
N GLY A 27 0.22 0.58 -6.14
CA GLY A 27 -0.94 1.43 -5.95
C GLY A 27 -2.24 0.72 -6.29
N ALA A 28 -2.55 -0.37 -5.58
CA ALA A 28 -3.85 -0.99 -5.58
C ALA A 28 -4.86 -0.04 -4.88
N ARG A 29 -5.37 0.94 -5.63
CA ARG A 29 -6.33 1.93 -5.12
C ARG A 29 -7.71 1.31 -5.05
N VAL A 30 -8.27 1.20 -3.85
CA VAL A 30 -9.65 0.78 -3.64
C VAL A 30 -10.55 2.01 -3.64
N ALA A 31 -11.65 2.02 -4.39
CA ALA A 31 -12.69 3.02 -4.25
C ALA A 31 -13.72 2.56 -3.21
N TRP A 32 -14.06 3.42 -2.24
CA TRP A 32 -15.01 3.09 -1.16
C TRP A 32 -16.09 4.15 -0.90
N ARG A 33 -15.99 5.34 -1.51
CA ARG A 33 -16.90 6.47 -1.24
C ARG A 33 -18.34 6.24 -1.70
N ASP A 34 -18.53 5.32 -2.64
CA ASP A 34 -19.81 4.89 -3.20
C ASP A 34 -20.48 3.78 -2.38
N LEU A 35 -19.80 3.24 -1.36
CA LEU A 35 -20.31 2.13 -0.56
C LEU A 35 -21.12 2.63 0.65
N ALA A 36 -22.28 2.03 0.88
CA ALA A 36 -23.07 2.22 2.09
C ALA A 36 -22.51 1.42 3.27
N LEU A 37 -21.41 1.89 3.87
CA LEU A 37 -20.65 1.19 4.92
C LEU A 37 -21.41 0.99 6.25
N GLU A 38 -22.54 1.66 6.43
CA GLU A 38 -23.46 1.43 7.55
C GLU A 38 -24.24 0.10 7.40
N SER A 39 -24.36 -0.41 6.17
CA SER A 39 -25.03 -1.68 5.89
C SER A 39 -24.06 -2.87 5.86
N PRO A 40 -24.49 -4.08 6.27
CA PRO A 40 -23.69 -5.30 6.10
C PRO A 40 -23.30 -5.55 4.64
N ALA A 41 -24.21 -5.26 3.70
CA ALA A 41 -23.96 -5.42 2.27
C ALA A 41 -22.85 -4.49 1.75
N GLY A 42 -22.85 -3.22 2.16
CA GLY A 42 -21.79 -2.27 1.78
C GLY A 42 -20.43 -2.62 2.40
N ARG A 43 -20.43 -3.14 3.64
CA ARG A 43 -19.21 -3.67 4.27
C ARG A 43 -18.68 -4.92 3.57
N ALA A 44 -19.55 -5.83 3.17
CA ALA A 44 -19.17 -7.00 2.38
C ALA A 44 -18.60 -6.59 1.02
N ALA A 45 -19.18 -5.58 0.36
CA ALA A 45 -18.65 -5.03 -0.89
C ALA A 45 -17.26 -4.39 -0.70
N LEU A 46 -17.04 -3.67 0.41
CA LEU A 46 -15.71 -3.15 0.76
C LEU A 46 -14.70 -4.29 0.91
N ARG A 47 -15.06 -5.36 1.63
CA ARG A 47 -14.20 -6.54 1.79
C ARG A 47 -13.83 -7.15 0.44
N GLN A 48 -14.83 -7.34 -0.43
CA GLN A 48 -14.63 -7.92 -1.75
C GLN A 48 -13.69 -7.05 -2.60
N ARG A 49 -13.88 -5.72 -2.62
CA ARG A 49 -13.00 -4.82 -3.39
C ARG A 49 -11.56 -4.85 -2.94
N VAL A 50 -11.31 -4.94 -1.63
CA VAL A 50 -9.95 -5.09 -1.09
C VAL A 50 -9.35 -6.43 -1.52
N ALA A 51 -10.13 -7.52 -1.46
CA ALA A 51 -9.68 -8.82 -1.93
C ALA A 51 -9.38 -8.84 -3.44
N ASP A 52 -10.26 -8.26 -4.26
CA ASP A 52 -10.10 -8.18 -5.71
C ASP A 52 -8.88 -7.32 -6.08
N ALA A 53 -8.68 -6.19 -5.40
CA ALA A 53 -7.52 -5.33 -5.61
C ALA A 53 -6.21 -6.04 -5.23
N ALA A 54 -6.21 -6.78 -4.11
CA ALA A 54 -5.08 -7.58 -3.68
C ALA A 54 -4.76 -8.71 -4.68
N LEU A 55 -5.79 -9.45 -5.10
CA LEU A 55 -5.67 -10.53 -6.08
C LEU A 55 -5.21 -10.03 -7.44
N GLY A 56 -5.78 -8.93 -7.95
CA GLY A 56 -5.42 -8.36 -9.24
C GLY A 56 -3.95 -7.94 -9.27
N TYR A 57 -3.52 -7.19 -8.28
CA TYR A 57 -2.13 -6.76 -8.17
C TYR A 57 -1.17 -7.95 -8.01
N CYS A 58 -1.48 -8.90 -7.12
CA CYS A 58 -0.62 -10.05 -6.92
C CYS A 58 -0.52 -10.89 -8.20
N ARG A 59 -1.62 -11.10 -8.94
CA ARG A 59 -1.55 -11.83 -10.22
C ARG A 59 -0.68 -11.14 -11.27
N GLU A 60 -0.60 -9.82 -11.25
CA GLU A 60 0.17 -9.04 -12.22
C GLU A 60 1.64 -8.89 -11.82
N HIS A 61 1.96 -8.93 -10.52
CA HIS A 61 3.28 -8.57 -9.99
C HIS A 61 3.92 -9.62 -9.07
N GLU A 62 3.33 -10.82 -8.89
CA GLU A 62 3.84 -11.88 -7.98
C GLU A 62 5.33 -12.18 -8.21
N ASP A 63 5.79 -12.12 -9.46
CA ASP A 63 7.18 -12.35 -9.86
C ASP A 63 8.14 -11.21 -9.49
N GLU A 64 7.64 -9.99 -9.29
CA GLU A 64 8.42 -8.78 -9.00
C GLU A 64 8.48 -8.47 -7.50
N VAL A 65 7.39 -8.72 -6.76
CA VAL A 65 7.27 -8.35 -5.33
C VAL A 65 7.48 -9.50 -4.35
N THR A 66 7.44 -10.76 -4.80
CA THR A 66 7.62 -11.90 -3.88
C THR A 66 9.09 -12.33 -3.84
N PRO A 67 9.80 -12.19 -2.70
CA PRO A 67 11.16 -12.72 -2.57
C PRO A 67 11.18 -14.22 -2.92
N ASP A 68 12.25 -14.72 -3.52
CA ASP A 68 12.38 -16.13 -3.94
C ASP A 68 12.00 -17.13 -2.83
N ALA A 69 12.33 -16.80 -1.58
CA ALA A 69 12.01 -17.60 -0.39
C ALA A 69 10.51 -17.71 -0.07
N LEU A 70 9.68 -16.83 -0.62
CA LEU A 70 8.24 -16.72 -0.37
C LEU A 70 7.40 -16.94 -1.63
N ARG A 71 8.00 -17.25 -2.80
CA ARG A 71 7.26 -17.57 -4.04
C ARG A 71 6.24 -18.70 -3.88
N ASN A 72 6.44 -19.59 -2.90
CA ASN A 72 5.49 -20.68 -2.60
C ASN A 72 4.40 -20.27 -1.59
N ASP A 73 4.51 -19.10 -0.95
CA ASP A 73 3.48 -18.54 -0.07
C ASP A 73 2.66 -17.50 -0.82
N GLY A 74 1.76 -17.96 -1.69
CA GLY A 74 0.84 -17.10 -2.44
C GLY A 74 -0.07 -16.23 -1.55
N PHE A 75 -0.16 -16.53 -0.25
CA PHE A 75 -0.85 -15.67 0.71
C PHE A 75 0.00 -14.49 1.19
N HIS A 76 1.32 -14.55 1.04
CA HIS A 76 2.22 -13.49 1.48
C HIS A 76 1.99 -12.19 0.70
N CYS A 77 1.91 -12.26 -0.63
CA CYS A 77 1.60 -11.09 -1.45
C CYS A 77 0.23 -10.50 -1.07
N LEU A 78 -0.78 -11.37 -0.93
CA LEU A 78 -2.15 -10.96 -0.61
C LEU A 78 -2.25 -10.25 0.74
N GLU A 79 -1.63 -10.79 1.78
CA GLU A 79 -1.66 -10.21 3.14
C GLU A 79 -0.87 -8.91 3.23
N THR A 80 0.29 -8.86 2.57
CA THR A 80 1.14 -7.66 2.53
C THR A 80 0.40 -6.54 1.81
N LEU A 81 -0.19 -6.81 0.65
CA LEU A 81 -0.90 -5.78 -0.10
C LEU A 81 -2.20 -5.37 0.61
N ARG A 82 -2.96 -6.33 1.16
CA ARG A 82 -4.14 -6.01 1.99
C ARG A 82 -3.76 -5.05 3.12
N SER A 83 -2.63 -5.29 3.78
CA SER A 83 -2.14 -4.44 4.87
C SER A 83 -1.75 -3.04 4.37
N ALA A 84 -1.08 -2.94 3.22
CA ALA A 84 -0.73 -1.67 2.59
C ALA A 84 -1.97 -0.85 2.18
N ILE A 85 -2.94 -1.47 1.50
CA ILE A 85 -4.22 -0.85 1.13
C ILE A 85 -4.93 -0.31 2.38
N LEU A 86 -5.01 -1.10 3.45
CA LEU A 86 -5.66 -0.69 4.69
C LEU A 86 -4.91 0.46 5.39
N ALA A 87 -3.59 0.53 5.29
CA ALA A 87 -2.79 1.59 5.91
C ALA A 87 -3.10 2.97 5.31
N GLU A 88 -3.46 3.03 4.02
CA GLU A 88 -3.87 4.28 3.35
C GLU A 88 -5.32 4.68 3.67
N MET A 89 -6.13 3.78 4.22
CA MET A 89 -7.55 4.03 4.49
C MET A 89 -7.78 4.88 5.75
N PRO A 90 -8.78 5.78 5.74
CA PRO A 90 -9.25 6.47 6.94
C PRO A 90 -9.69 5.47 8.04
N ALA A 91 -9.62 5.91 9.29
CA ALA A 91 -9.84 5.04 10.45
C ALA A 91 -11.27 4.45 10.52
N ASP A 92 -12.27 5.21 10.10
CA ASP A 92 -13.66 4.78 9.97
C ASP A 92 -13.83 3.66 8.93
N ILE A 93 -13.16 3.76 7.79
CA ILE A 93 -13.18 2.75 6.73
C ILE A 93 -12.49 1.46 7.21
N ARG A 94 -11.36 1.58 7.91
CA ARG A 94 -10.69 0.42 8.54
C ARG A 94 -11.59 -0.28 9.56
N LYS A 95 -12.36 0.47 10.35
CA LYS A 95 -13.35 -0.11 11.28
C LYS A 95 -14.48 -0.82 10.54
N ALA A 96 -14.98 -0.24 9.46
CA ALA A 96 -16.00 -0.87 8.62
C ALA A 96 -15.49 -2.18 8.00
N TYR A 97 -14.23 -2.20 7.52
CA TYR A 97 -13.58 -3.41 7.01
C TYR A 97 -13.40 -4.48 8.10
N ALA A 98 -12.92 -4.11 9.29
CA ALA A 98 -12.79 -5.04 10.41
C ALA A 98 -14.15 -5.65 10.81
N ARG A 99 -15.22 -4.85 10.75
CA ARG A 99 -16.59 -5.34 10.96
C ARG A 99 -17.04 -6.29 9.86
N ALA A 100 -16.69 -6.03 8.61
CA ALA A 100 -16.94 -6.94 7.49
C ALA A 100 -16.30 -8.31 7.68
N LEU A 101 -15.07 -8.37 8.22
CA LEU A 101 -14.38 -9.63 8.53
C LEU A 101 -15.10 -10.42 9.62
N MET A 102 -15.53 -9.74 10.69
CA MET A 102 -16.31 -10.37 11.76
C MET A 102 -17.65 -10.91 11.25
N GLU A 103 -18.33 -10.17 10.38
CA GLU A 103 -19.59 -10.56 9.75
C GLU A 103 -19.43 -11.77 8.82
N ALA A 104 -18.28 -11.89 8.15
CA ALA A 104 -17.93 -13.03 7.31
C ALA A 104 -17.46 -14.26 8.12
N GLY A 105 -17.36 -14.17 9.45
CA GLY A 105 -16.82 -15.25 10.29
C GLY A 105 -15.32 -15.51 10.09
N ILE A 106 -14.61 -14.58 9.44
CA ILE A 106 -13.19 -14.70 9.15
C ILE A 106 -12.40 -14.38 10.42
N ARG A 107 -11.75 -15.40 11.00
CA ARG A 107 -10.79 -15.26 12.10
C ARG A 107 -9.38 -15.57 11.59
N GLY A 108 -8.53 -14.56 11.47
CA GLY A 108 -7.11 -14.72 11.14
C GLY A 108 -6.76 -14.61 9.65
N ARG A 109 -5.68 -15.29 9.24
CA ARG A 109 -4.95 -15.19 7.95
C ARG A 109 -5.71 -15.79 6.76
N ARG A 110 -6.97 -15.39 6.53
CA ARG A 110 -7.74 -15.75 5.34
C ARG A 110 -8.52 -14.53 4.89
N LEU A 111 -8.40 -14.19 3.62
CA LEU A 111 -9.29 -13.28 2.91
C LEU A 111 -10.72 -13.86 2.80
#